data_AF-A0A0A6PFQ0-F1
#
_entry.id   AF-A0A0A6PFQ0-F1
#
_cell.length_a   1.000
_cell.length_b   1.000
_cell.length_c   1.000
_cell.angle_alpha   90.00
_cell.angle_beta   90.00
_cell.angle_gamma   90.00
#
_symmetry.space_group_name_H-M   'P 1'
#
loop_
_entity.id
_entity.type
_entity.pdbx_description
1 polymer ?
#
loop_
_entity_poly.entity_id
_entity_poly.type
_entity_poly.pdbx_seq_one_letter_code
_entity_poly.pdbx_strand_id
1 'polypeptide(L)' 'MRNNPQGWRIESLKVVARAHAIEWRQQGTSHVVFIRSDGRTLSVPAKRPIKPIYIKKFVNFV' A
#
# COMPACT_ATOMS: atom_id res chain seq x y z
N MET A 1 -8.48 -10.68 -7.53
CA MET A 1 -8.83 -9.68 -6.49
C MET A 1 -9.51 -8.43 -7.08
N ARG A 2 -10.62 -8.60 -7.83
CA ARG A 2 -11.24 -7.50 -8.61
C ARG A 2 -12.58 -6.98 -8.03
N ASN A 3 -13.06 -7.60 -6.94
CA ASN A 3 -14.47 -7.51 -6.53
C ASN A 3 -14.68 -7.24 -5.02
N ASN A 4 -13.77 -6.54 -4.34
CA ASN A 4 -14.01 -6.13 -2.94
C ASN A 4 -14.44 -4.66 -2.85
N PRO A 5 -15.76 -4.36 -2.88
CA PRO A 5 -16.29 -3.01 -2.68
C PRO A 5 -16.16 -2.49 -1.24
N GLN A 6 -15.71 -3.31 -0.27
CA GLN A 6 -15.68 -2.94 1.16
C GLN A 6 -14.43 -2.16 1.64
N GLY A 7 -13.69 -1.57 0.70
CA GLY A 7 -12.62 -0.63 1.04
C GLY A 7 -11.32 -1.33 1.42
N TRP A 8 -10.38 -1.30 0.49
CA TRP A 8 -9.01 -1.73 0.72
C TRP A 8 -8.47 -1.09 2.01
N ARG A 9 -7.85 -1.90 2.87
CA ARG A 9 -7.18 -1.44 4.08
C ARG A 9 -5.68 -1.50 3.87
N ILE A 10 -4.93 -0.75 4.69
CA ILE A 10 -3.49 -0.70 4.55
C ILE A 10 -2.84 -2.06 4.82
N GLU A 11 -3.47 -2.88 5.66
CA GLU A 11 -3.06 -4.25 5.95
C GLU A 11 -3.14 -5.13 4.70
N SER A 12 -4.14 -4.92 3.83
CA SER A 12 -4.23 -5.62 2.54
C SER A 12 -3.03 -5.31 1.65
N LEU A 13 -2.60 -4.05 1.63
CA LEU A 13 -1.40 -3.64 0.87
C LEU A 13 -0.13 -4.22 1.49
N LYS A 14 -0.02 -4.28 2.83
CA LYS A 14 1.13 -4.92 3.51
C LYS A 14 1.23 -6.41 3.19
N VAL A 15 0.11 -7.13 3.07
CA VAL A 15 0.09 -8.54 2.64
C VAL A 15 0.66 -8.69 1.24
N VAL A 16 0.23 -7.85 0.29
CA VAL A 16 0.76 -7.88 -1.09
C VAL A 16 2.24 -7.46 -1.11
N ALA A 17 2.62 -6.40 -0.39
CA ALA A 17 4.00 -5.93 -0.29
C ALA A 17 4.93 -7.05 0.21
N ARG A 18 4.52 -7.79 1.25
CA ARG A 18 5.26 -8.94 1.77
C ARG A 18 5.48 -10.03 0.71
N ALA A 19 4.47 -10.34 -0.10
CA ALA A 19 4.58 -11.34 -1.17
C ALA A 19 5.56 -10.92 -2.28
N HIS A 20 5.78 -9.61 -2.46
CA HIS A 20 6.67 -9.04 -3.47
C HIS A 20 8.01 -8.53 -2.90
N ALA A 21 8.37 -8.88 -1.66
CA ALA A 21 9.57 -8.40 -0.98
C ALA A 21 9.71 -6.86 -0.96
N ILE A 22 8.59 -6.14 -0.92
CA ILE A 22 8.53 -4.68 -0.78
C ILE A 22 8.51 -4.36 0.71
N GLU A 23 9.48 -3.58 1.18
CA GLU A 23 9.54 -3.12 2.55
C GLU A 23 8.55 -1.98 2.80
N TRP A 24 8.23 -1.72 4.07
CA TRP A 24 7.45 -0.54 4.43
C TRP A 24 7.81 0.00 5.80
N ARG A 25 7.55 1.29 6.01
CA ARG A 25 7.68 1.96 7.31
C ARG A 25 6.45 2.81 7.64
N GLN A 26 6.16 2.91 8.93
CA GLN A 26 5.10 3.76 9.48
C GLN A 26 5.52 4.27 10.86
N GLN A 27 6.04 5.49 10.93
CA GLN A 27 6.57 6.08 12.16
C GLN A 27 5.49 6.89 12.89
N GLY A 28 4.44 6.22 13.37
CA GLY A 28 3.33 6.87 14.08
C GLY A 28 2.48 7.84 13.23
N THR A 29 2.75 7.93 11.91
CA THR A 29 2.00 8.79 11.00
C THR A 29 0.79 8.08 10.39
N SER A 30 -0.11 8.89 9.83
CA SER A 30 -1.27 8.41 9.08
C SER A 30 -0.93 7.78 7.73
N HIS A 31 0.36 7.75 7.34
CA HIS A 31 0.82 7.24 6.05
C HIS A 31 1.77 6.06 6.24
N VAL A 32 1.65 5.07 5.36
CA VAL A 32 2.63 4.00 5.21
C VAL A 32 3.45 4.28 3.96
N VAL A 33 4.77 4.24 4.10
CA VAL A 33 5.69 4.39 2.97
C VAL A 33 6.20 3.00 2.60
N PHE A 34 5.86 2.55 1.39
CA PHE A 34 6.39 1.34 0.78
C PHE A 34 7.70 1.66 0.06
N ILE A 35 8.66 0.73 0.11
CA ILE A 35 10.03 0.90 -0.37
C ILE A 35 10.38 -0.33 -1.22
N ARG A 36 10.69 -0.10 -2.48
CA ARG A 36 11.18 -1.12 -3.41
C ARG A 36 12.69 -1.27 -3.30
N SER A 37 13.18 -2.43 -3.74
CA SER A 37 14.62 -2.71 -3.85
C SER A 37 15.37 -1.74 -4.78
N ASP A 38 14.69 -1.11 -5.74
CA ASP A 38 15.24 -0.07 -6.61
C ASP A 38 15.29 1.33 -5.96
N GLY A 39 14.94 1.44 -4.68
CA GLY A 39 14.93 2.69 -3.92
C GLY A 39 13.69 3.56 -4.16
N ARG A 40 12.76 3.18 -5.05
CA ARG A 40 11.51 3.92 -5.24
C ARG A 40 10.62 3.76 -4.02
N THR A 41 9.89 4.82 -3.71
CA THR A 41 8.97 4.82 -2.56
C THR A 41 7.56 5.24 -2.96
N LEU A 42 6.56 4.68 -2.28
CA LEU A 42 5.16 5.04 -2.44
C LEU A 42 4.54 5.29 -1.07
N SER A 43 4.09 6.53 -0.83
CA SER A 43 3.33 6.88 0.37
C SER A 43 1.83 6.65 0.15
N VAL A 44 1.20 5.89 1.04
CA VAL A 44 -0.23 5.58 1.02
C VAL A 44 -0.86 5.95 2.37
N PRO A 45 -1.96 6.73 2.39
CA PRO A 45 -2.68 7.01 3.63
C PRO A 45 -3.30 5.73 4.18
N ALA A 46 -3.07 5.46 5.46
CA ALA A 46 -3.59 4.29 6.19
C ALA A 46 -5.03 4.49 6.70
N LYS A 47 -5.60 5.69 6.55
CA LYS A 47 -7.00 5.97 6.94
C LYS A 47 -7.94 5.18 6.03
N ARG A 48 -8.85 4.43 6.66
CA ARG A 48 -9.80 3.55 5.97
C ARG A 48 -11.04 4.32 5.48
N PRO A 49 -11.63 3.95 4.34
CA PRO A 49 -11.10 3.03 3.32
C PRO A 49 -10.03 3.72 2.44
N ILE A 50 -9.03 2.95 1.96
CA ILE A 50 -8.02 3.50 1.06
C ILE A 50 -8.68 3.88 -0.27
N LYS A 51 -8.47 5.12 -0.70
CA LYS A 51 -9.06 5.61 -1.96
C LYS A 51 -8.53 4.79 -3.15
N PRO A 52 -9.38 4.44 -4.14
CA PRO A 52 -8.99 3.64 -5.30
C PRO A 52 -7.75 4.14 -6.06
N ILE A 53 -7.51 5.46 -6.08
CA ILE A 53 -6.31 6.04 -6.70
C ILE A 53 -5.01 5.50 -6.09
N TYR A 54 -4.97 5.30 -4.77
CA TYR A 54 -3.79 4.73 -4.10
C TYR A 54 -3.64 3.25 -4.37
N ILE A 55 -4.74 2.52 -4.59
CA ILE A 55 -4.70 1.13 -5.01
C ILE A 55 -4.09 1.03 -6.41
N LYS A 56 -4.54 1.88 -7.35
CA LYS A 56 -3.95 1.93 -8.70
C LYS A 56 -2.46 2.27 -8.66
N LYS A 57 -2.07 3.28 -7.85
CA LYS A 57 -0.66 3.62 -7.66
C LYS A 57 0.14 2.46 -7.06
N PHE A 58 -0.42 1.75 -6.09
CA PHE A 58 0.22 0.60 -5.46
C PHE A 58 0.36 -0.58 -6.42
N VAL A 59 -0.67 -0.89 -7.21
CA VAL A 59 -0.61 -1.94 -8.25
C VAL A 59 0.43 -1.62 -9.32
N ASN A 60 0.57 -0.35 -9.72
CA ASN A 60 1.62 0.08 -10.64
C ASN A 60 3.01 0.15 -9.99
N PHE A 61 3.06 0.15 -8.66
CA PHE A 61 4.29 0.19 -7.89
C PHE A 61 4.80 -1.21 -7.59
N VAL A 62 3.95 -2.22 -7.41
CA VAL A 62 4.36 -3.63 -7.33
C VAL A 62 5.01 -4.06 -8.65
#